data_AF-A0A519H693-F1
#
_entry.id   AF-A0A519H693-F1
#
_cell.length_a   1.000
_cell.length_b   1.000
_cell.length_c   1.000
_cell.angle_alpha   90.00
_cell.angle_beta   90.00
_cell.angle_gamma   90.00
#
_symmetry.space_group_name_H-M   'P 1'
#
loop_
_entity.id
_entity.type
_entity.pdbx_description
1 polymer ?
#
loop_
_entity_poly.entity_id
_entity_poly.type
_entity_poly.pdbx_seq_one_letter_code
_entity_poly.pdbx_strand_id
1 'polypeptide(L)'
;MLAWRRSWIAKNEGGPANRPDWPRPPLRVTPPGQPGGERIAKREAFYEIELRDWQEHAWVCRVPPERWQQLRVGMRFRMPVDRFGTANCPDMVQSNL
;
A
#
# COMPACT_ATOMS: atom_id res chain seq x y z
N MET A 1 10.89 -40.95 19.02
CA MET A 1 11.37 -40.54 17.68
C MET A 1 10.16 -40.28 16.80
N LEU A 2 9.95 -39.04 16.36
CA LEU A 2 8.86 -38.66 15.45
C LEU A 2 9.36 -38.81 14.00
N ALA A 3 8.85 -39.80 13.27
CA ALA A 3 9.15 -39.99 11.87
C ALA A 3 8.05 -39.33 11.02
N TRP A 4 8.40 -38.25 10.32
CA TRP A 4 7.50 -37.58 9.38
C TRP A 4 7.45 -38.39 8.08
N ARG A 5 6.23 -38.79 7.66
CA ARG A 5 6.02 -39.50 6.38
C ARG A 5 5.26 -38.59 5.43
N ARG A 6 5.88 -38.17 4.32
CA ARG A 6 5.20 -37.44 3.23
C ARG A 6 4.36 -38.42 2.42
N SER A 7 3.05 -38.22 2.37
CA SER A 7 2.18 -38.83 1.36
C SER A 7 1.93 -37.82 0.25
N TRP A 8 2.09 -38.26 -1.00
CA TRP A 8 1.63 -37.53 -2.17
C TRP A 8 0.35 -38.20 -2.66
N ILE A 9 -0.75 -37.46 -2.67
CA ILE A 9 -2.02 -37.91 -3.24
C ILE A 9 -2.21 -37.14 -4.55
N ALA A 10 -2.03 -37.83 -5.68
CA ALA A 10 -2.45 -37.30 -6.96
C ALA A 10 -3.98 -37.46 -7.06
N LYS A 11 -4.71 -36.35 -6.90
CA LYS A 11 -6.16 -36.32 -7.17
C LYS A 11 -6.38 -36.23 -8.67
N ASN A 12 -6.75 -37.35 -9.29
CA ASN A 12 -7.32 -37.37 -10.63
C ASN A 12 -8.82 -37.65 -10.53
N GLU A 13 -9.61 -36.61 -10.25
CA GLU A 13 -11.07 -36.66 -10.38
C GLU A 13 -11.49 -35.73 -11.51
N GLY A 14 -11.59 -36.28 -12.71
CA GLY A 14 -12.19 -35.63 -13.88
C GLY A 14 -13.45 -36.37 -14.28
N GLY A 15 -14.53 -36.18 -13.53
CA GLY A 15 -15.88 -36.58 -13.96
C GLY A 15 -16.47 -35.57 -14.96
N PRO A 16 -17.48 -35.96 -15.77
CA PRO A 16 -18.06 -35.09 -16.79
C PRO A 16 -18.52 -33.76 -16.17
N ALA A 17 -18.06 -32.68 -16.79
CA ALA A 17 -18.12 -31.32 -16.28
C ALA A 17 -19.56 -30.83 -16.06
N ASN A 18 -20.13 -31.09 -14.89
CA ASN A 18 -21.18 -30.25 -14.36
C ASN A 18 -20.60 -28.83 -14.24
N ARG A 19 -21.19 -27.88 -14.96
CA ARG A 19 -20.81 -26.47 -14.88
C ARG A 19 -20.94 -26.06 -13.40
N PRO A 20 -19.88 -25.58 -12.74
CA PRO A 20 -19.97 -25.22 -11.34
C PRO A 20 -21.02 -24.11 -11.18
N ASP A 21 -22.06 -24.39 -10.39
CA ASP A 21 -23.04 -23.38 -10.01
C ASP A 21 -22.44 -22.53 -8.90
N TRP A 22 -21.78 -21.44 -9.31
CA TRP A 22 -21.24 -20.48 -8.37
C TRP A 22 -22.41 -19.70 -7.76
N PRO A 23 -22.48 -19.57 -6.42
CA PRO A 23 -23.47 -18.72 -5.80
C PRO A 23 -23.35 -17.31 -6.39
N ARG A 24 -24.48 -16.71 -6.76
CA ARG A 24 -24.57 -15.33 -7.23
C ARG A 24 -24.99 -14.45 -6.05
N PRO A 25 -24.07 -14.08 -5.14
CA PRO A 25 -24.44 -13.22 -4.03
C PRO A 25 -24.98 -11.90 -4.60
N PRO A 26 -26.05 -11.33 -4.03
CA PRO A 26 -26.53 -10.02 -4.44
C PRO A 26 -25.39 -9.02 -4.26
N LEU A 27 -25.05 -8.30 -5.33
CA LEU A 27 -24.08 -7.21 -5.28
C LEU A 27 -24.66 -6.11 -4.39
N ARG A 28 -24.20 -6.02 -3.14
CA ARG A 28 -24.51 -4.88 -2.29
C ARG A 28 -23.75 -3.68 -2.84
N VAL A 29 -24.46 -2.77 -3.50
CA VAL A 29 -23.93 -1.45 -3.84
C VAL A 29 -23.97 -0.63 -2.56
N THR A 30 -22.95 -0.76 -1.72
CA THR A 30 -22.85 0.02 -0.49
C THR A 30 -22.37 1.44 -0.84
N PRO A 31 -22.99 2.51 -0.30
CA PRO A 31 -22.53 3.88 -0.51
C PRO A 31 -21.07 4.10 -0.05
N PRO A 32 -20.33 5.06 -0.62
CA PRO A 32 -18.96 5.36 -0.22
C PRO A 32 -18.87 5.65 1.29
N GLY A 33 -17.95 5.00 1.99
CA GLY A 33 -17.66 5.25 3.41
C GLY A 33 -18.25 4.27 4.43
N GLN A 34 -18.88 3.17 4.01
CA GLN A 34 -19.31 2.11 4.94
C GLN A 34 -18.37 0.87 4.93
N PRO A 35 -18.11 0.25 6.09
CA PRO A 35 -17.29 -0.96 6.17
C PRO A 35 -17.94 -2.12 5.39
N GLY A 36 -17.20 -2.72 4.45
CA GLY A 36 -17.67 -3.83 3.62
C GLY A 36 -17.85 -3.54 2.13
N GLY A 37 -17.56 -2.32 1.66
CA GLY A 37 -17.59 -1.94 0.24
C GLY A 37 -16.27 -2.17 -0.54
N GLU A 38 -15.20 -2.59 0.13
CA GLU A 38 -13.88 -2.72 -0.50
C GLU A 38 -13.62 -4.14 -1.02
N ARG A 39 -13.69 -4.31 -2.35
CA ARG A 39 -12.74 -5.18 -3.06
C ARG A 39 -12.73 -4.93 -4.57
N ILE A 40 -11.67 -4.25 -5.03
CA ILE A 40 -10.84 -4.56 -6.21
C ILE A 40 -9.69 -3.53 -6.20
N ALA A 41 -8.46 -4.04 -6.20
CA ALA A 41 -7.17 -3.35 -6.26
C ALA A 41 -7.24 -1.84 -6.59
N LYS A 42 -7.33 -1.00 -5.55
CA LYS A 42 -7.01 0.42 -5.66
C LYS A 42 -5.52 0.50 -5.99
N ARG A 43 -5.16 0.65 -7.27
CA ARG A 43 -3.79 0.96 -7.68
C ARG A 43 -3.53 2.40 -7.24
N GLU A 44 -3.12 2.59 -6.00
CA GLU A 44 -2.65 3.88 -5.52
C GLU A 44 -1.27 4.13 -6.13
N ALA A 45 -1.21 5.08 -7.06
CA ALA A 45 0.07 5.60 -7.55
C ALA A 45 0.63 6.55 -6.49
N PHE A 46 1.87 6.31 -6.08
CA PHE A 46 2.62 7.20 -5.19
C PHE A 46 3.95 7.55 -5.84
N TYR A 47 4.49 8.69 -5.45
CA TYR A 47 5.81 9.15 -5.82
C TYR A 47 6.68 9.20 -4.57
N GLU A 48 7.98 8.95 -4.74
CA GLU A 48 8.96 9.05 -3.66
C GLU A 48 9.79 10.31 -3.90
N ILE A 49 9.89 11.14 -2.86
CA ILE A 49 10.75 12.32 -2.84
C ILE A 49 11.88 12.08 -1.83
N GLU A 50 13.07 12.56 -2.16
CA GLU A 50 14.20 12.57 -1.24
C GLU A 50 14.36 13.96 -0.63
N LEU A 51 14.42 14.02 0.69
CA LEU A 51 14.66 15.23 1.46
C LEU A 51 16.01 15.11 2.13
N ARG A 52 16.80 16.18 2.07
CA ARG A 52 18.08 16.27 2.76
C ARG A 52 18.12 17.47 3.69
N ASP A 53 18.74 17.30 4.84
CA ASP A 53 19.10 18.42 5.70
C ASP A 53 20.53 18.92 5.45
N TRP A 54 20.95 19.88 6.25
CA TRP A 54 22.29 20.48 6.17
C TRP A 54 23.39 19.61 6.75
N GLN A 55 23.03 18.55 7.49
CA GLN A 55 23.93 17.57 8.07
C GLN A 55 24.01 16.30 7.20
N GLU A 56 23.51 16.37 5.95
CA GLU A 56 23.47 15.28 4.98
C GLU A 56 22.62 14.07 5.41
N HIS A 57 21.73 14.23 6.39
CA HIS A 57 20.70 13.22 6.64
C HIS A 57 19.70 13.22 5.49
N ALA A 58 19.30 12.02 5.05
CA ALA A 58 18.37 11.83 3.95
C ALA A 58 17.13 11.04 4.38
N TRP A 59 15.96 11.50 3.96
CA TRP A 59 14.69 10.82 4.17
C TRP A 59 13.93 10.67 2.86
N VAL A 60 13.33 9.50 2.67
CA VAL A 60 12.47 9.23 1.52
C VAL A 60 11.02 9.30 1.96
N CYS A 61 10.26 10.23 1.40
CA CYS A 61 8.85 10.42 1.71
C CYS A 61 7.98 10.03 0.52
N ARG A 62 6.92 9.26 0.78
CA ARG A 62 5.89 8.96 -0.22
C ARG A 62 4.87 10.08 -0.26
N VAL A 63 4.57 10.55 -1.47
CA VAL A 63 3.59 11.60 -1.72
C VAL A 63 2.57 11.17 -2.77
N PRO A 64 1.32 11.63 -2.66
CA PRO A 64 0.31 11.36 -3.67
C PRO A 64 0.57 12.21 -4.94
N PRO A 65 -0.02 11.84 -6.10
CA PRO A 65 0.20 12.52 -7.38
C PRO A 65 -0.12 14.02 -7.35
N GLU A 66 -1.16 14.41 -6.61
CA GLU A 66 -1.60 15.81 -6.51
C GLU A 66 -0.55 16.66 -5.81
N ARG A 67 0.09 16.11 -4.78
CA ARG A 67 1.17 16.78 -4.05
C ARG A 67 2.44 16.81 -4.90
N TRP A 68 2.79 15.71 -5.56
CA TRP A 68 3.97 15.62 -6.44
C TRP A 68 4.02 16.74 -7.50
N GLN A 69 2.89 17.05 -8.14
CA GLN A 69 2.82 18.10 -9.17
C GLN A 69 3.19 19.50 -8.65
N GLN A 70 3.00 19.74 -7.35
CA GLN A 70 3.28 21.01 -6.68
C GLN A 70 4.75 21.11 -6.22
N LEU A 71 5.45 19.98 -6.14
CA LEU A 71 6.83 19.93 -5.68
C LEU A 71 7.79 20.41 -6.76
N ARG A 72 8.86 21.06 -6.33
CA ARG A 72 9.99 21.52 -7.13
C ARG A 72 11.27 21.22 -6.37
N VAL A 73 12.33 20.90 -7.10
CA VAL A 73 13.66 20.70 -6.51
C VAL A 73 14.10 22.00 -5.84
N GLY A 74 14.72 21.89 -4.67
CA GLY A 74 15.15 23.03 -3.85
C GLY A 74 14.07 23.61 -2.93
N MET A 75 12.84 23.11 -2.98
CA MET A 75 11.83 23.44 -1.97
C MET A 75 12.27 22.96 -0.59
N ARG A 76 11.94 23.77 0.42
CA ARG A 76 12.26 23.47 1.82
C ARG A 76 11.02 23.04 2.57
N PHE A 77 11.23 22.12 3.50
CA PHE A 77 10.18 21.58 4.34
C PHE A 77 10.62 21.56 5.79
N ARG A 78 9.66 21.78 6.68
CA ARG A 78 9.78 21.43 8.09
C ARG A 78 9.04 20.12 8.29
N MET A 79 9.70 19.16 8.91
CA MET A 79 9.09 17.89 9.28
C MET A 79 9.56 17.47 10.68
N PRO A 80 8.69 16.89 11.49
CA PRO A 80 9.10 16.29 12.75
C PRO A 80 10.02 15.09 12.49
N VAL A 81 11.12 15.02 13.23
CA VAL A 81 12.03 13.87 13.26
C VAL A 81 12.07 13.35 14.69
N ASP A 82 11.92 12.05 14.87
CA ASP A 82 11.97 11.44 16.19
C ASP A 82 13.41 11.37 16.74
N ARG A 83 13.55 10.93 17.99
CA ARG A 83 14.86 10.79 18.66
C ARG A 83 15.81 9.78 17.99
N PHE A 84 15.30 8.97 17.06
CA PHE A 84 16.06 7.95 16.33
C PHE A 84 16.42 8.41 14.91
N GLY A 85 16.02 9.62 14.52
CA GLY A 85 16.28 10.13 13.18
C GLY A 85 15.22 9.73 12.15
N THR A 86 14.07 9.19 12.54
CA THR A 86 12.98 8.84 11.61
C THR A 86 12.11 10.07 11.34
N ALA A 87 11.95 10.44 10.08
CA ALA A 87 11.06 11.54 9.68
C ALA A 87 9.60 11.13 9.62
N ASN A 88 8.71 11.98 10.15
CA ASN A 88 7.27 11.87 10.01
C ASN A 88 6.80 12.61 8.75
N CYS A 89 6.88 11.94 7.60
CA CYS A 89 6.53 12.48 6.28
C CYS A 89 5.08 13.02 6.15
N PRO A 90 4.04 12.39 6.75
CA PRO A 90 2.69 12.94 6.77
C PRO A 90 2.60 14.38 7.32
N ASP A 91 3.38 14.69 8.35
CA ASP A 91 3.38 15.99 9.03
C ASP A 91 4.36 17.00 8.41
N MET A 92 4.87 16.72 7.21
CA MET A 92 5.75 17.61 6.48
C MET A 92 5.00 18.85 5.96
N VAL A 93 5.48 20.04 6.31
CA VAL A 93 4.90 21.33 5.88
C VAL A 93 5.95 22.14 5.10
N GLN A 94 5.53 22.78 4.00
CA GLN A 94 6.42 23.64 3.21
C GLN A 94 6.91 24.82 4.04
N SER A 95 8.19 25.17 3.90
CA SER A 95 8.82 26.28 4.58
C SER A 95 9.55 27.17 3.58
N ASN A 96 9.58 28.48 3.86
CA ASN A 96 10.25 29.49 3.05
C ASN A 96 11.54 30.02 3.71
N LEU A 97 12.10 29.26 4.64
CA LEU A 97 13.29 29.65 5.41
C LEU A 97 14.60 29.45 4.64
#